data_AF-A0A946P4E9-F1
#
_entry.id   AF-A0A946P4E9-F1
#
_cell.length_a   1.000
_cell.length_b   1.000
_cell.length_c   1.000
_cell.angle_alpha   90.00
_cell.angle_beta   90.00
_cell.angle_gamma   90.00
#
_symmetry.space_group_name_H-M   'P 1'
#
loop_
_entity.id
_entity.type
_entity.pdbx_description
1 polymer ?
#
loop_
_entity_poly.entity_id
_entity_poly.type
_entity_poly.pdbx_seq_one_letter_code
_entity_poly.pdbx_strand_id
1 'polypeptide(L)' 'MNPTPTEYIRQTRESYEKLGFEPYEWFHAEEEPELAPLAKPLSESKLGL' A
#
# COMPACT_ATOMS: atom_id res chain seq x y z
N MET A 1 -26.12 -6.26 -6.36
CA MET A 1 -25.22 -5.93 -7.48
C MET A 1 -23.82 -5.82 -6.90
N ASN A 2 -22.90 -6.73 -7.26
CA ASN A 2 -21.49 -6.52 -6.93
C ASN A 2 -20.94 -5.46 -7.90
N PRO A 3 -20.26 -4.42 -7.42
CA PRO A 3 -19.63 -3.46 -8.33
C PRO A 3 -18.58 -4.17 -9.18
N THR A 4 -18.44 -3.73 -10.42
CA THR A 4 -17.31 -4.14 -11.27
C THR A 4 -16.00 -3.73 -10.59
N PRO A 5 -14.96 -4.57 -10.61
CA PRO A 5 -13.65 -4.20 -10.08
C PRO A 5 -13.15 -2.90 -10.71
N THR A 6 -12.75 -1.95 -9.87
CA THR A 6 -12.19 -0.66 -10.30
C THR A 6 -10.66 -0.75 -10.33
N GLU A 7 -10.07 -0.34 -11.46
CA GLU A 7 -8.62 -0.29 -11.67
C GLU A 7 -8.00 0.93 -10.95
N TYR A 8 -7.99 0.93 -9.61
CA TYR A 8 -7.49 2.06 -8.81
C TYR A 8 -6.00 2.32 -9.03
N ILE A 9 -5.19 1.27 -9.11
CA ILE A 9 -3.73 1.41 -9.27
C ILE A 9 -3.39 2.11 -10.59
N ARG A 10 -4.07 1.73 -11.70
CA ARG A 10 -3.89 2.39 -13.00
C ARG A 10 -4.28 3.87 -12.94
N GLN A 11 -5.45 4.17 -12.37
CA GLN A 11 -5.95 5.55 -12.27
C GLN A 11 -5.04 6.45 -11.43
N THR A 12 -4.53 5.94 -10.31
CA THR A 12 -3.60 6.68 -9.44
C THR A 12 -2.29 6.98 -10.19
N ARG A 13 -1.72 5.99 -10.88
CA ARG A 13 -0.50 6.19 -11.69
C ARG A 13 -0.67 7.29 -12.74
N GLU A 14 -1.74 7.21 -13.55
CA GLU A 14 -2.03 8.22 -14.59
C GLU A 14 -2.24 9.62 -14.01
N SER A 15 -2.78 9.70 -12.79
CA SER A 15 -3.00 10.98 -12.12
C SER A 15 -1.68 11.60 -11.66
N TYR A 16 -0.77 10.80 -11.10
CA TYR A 16 0.55 11.26 -10.67
C TYR A 16 1.39 11.75 -11.86
N GLU A 17 1.40 10.98 -12.94
CA GLU A 17 2.09 11.36 -14.19
C GLU A 17 1.58 12.71 -14.73
N LYS A 18 0.26 12.93 -14.75
CA LYS A 18 -0.35 14.21 -15.19
C LYS A 18 0.04 15.40 -14.32
N LEU A 19 0.27 15.17 -13.04
CA LEU A 19 0.67 16.20 -12.08
C LEU A 19 2.19 16.48 -12.12
N GLY A 20 2.96 15.72 -12.90
CA GLY A 20 4.42 15.86 -12.99
C GLY A 20 5.16 15.24 -11.82
N PHE A 21 4.51 14.34 -11.06
CA PHE A 21 5.18 13.52 -10.06
C PHE A 21 5.79 12.27 -10.71
N GLU A 22 6.76 11.67 -10.02
CA GLU A 22 7.22 10.33 -10.35
C GLU A 22 6.03 9.35 -10.43
N PRO A 23 5.98 8.47 -11.45
CA PRO A 23 4.89 7.53 -11.60
C PRO A 23 4.67 6.69 -10.35
N TYR A 24 3.41 6.53 -9.95
CA TYR A 24 3.10 5.64 -8.85
C TYR A 24 3.47 4.19 -9.19
N GLU A 25 4.40 3.64 -8.43
CA GLU A 25 4.91 2.28 -8.56
C GLU A 25 4.84 1.52 -7.24
N TRP A 26 4.90 0.19 -7.35
CA TRP A 26 5.05 -0.66 -6.19
C TRP A 26 6.46 -0.53 -5.66
N PHE A 27 6.59 -0.27 -4.37
CA PHE A 27 7.88 -0.35 -3.71
C PHE A 27 8.45 -1.76 -3.85
N HIS A 28 9.69 -1.87 -4.29
CA HIS A 28 10.44 -3.11 -4.33
C HIS A 28 11.60 -3.00 -3.34
N ALA A 29 11.59 -3.86 -2.32
CA ALA A 29 12.72 -3.94 -1.39
C ALA A 29 13.87 -4.70 -2.07
N GLU A 30 15.08 -4.15 -2.03
CA GLU A 30 16.28 -4.83 -2.54
C GLU A 30 16.67 -6.02 -1.65
N GLU A 31 16.35 -5.94 -0.37
CA GLU A 31 16.67 -6.93 0.64
C GLU A 31 15.40 -7.39 1.37
N GLU A 32 15.46 -8.58 1.97
CA GLU A 32 14.36 -9.10 2.77
C GLU A 32 14.18 -8.23 4.03
N PRO A 33 12.95 -7.76 4.34
CA PRO A 33 12.74 -6.92 5.51
C PRO A 33 13.02 -7.72 6.80
N GLU A 34 13.58 -7.04 7.80
CA GLU A 34 13.80 -7.61 9.15
C GLU A 34 12.47 -7.77 9.91
N LEU A 35 11.62 -8.69 9.46
CA LEU A 35 10.35 -8.98 10.09
C LEU A 35 10.58 -9.55 11.50
N ALA A 36 10.12 -8.82 12.52
CA ALA A 36 10.20 -9.24 13.91
C ALA A 36 8.83 -9.67 14.46
N PRO A 37 8.78 -10.60 15.43
CA PRO A 37 7.55 -10.91 16.13
C PRO A 37 6.96 -9.67 16.81
N LEU A 38 5.62 -9.60 16.86
CA LEU A 38 4.95 -8.55 17.62
C LEU A 38 5.32 -8.66 19.10
N ALA A 39 5.70 -7.55 19.72
CA ALA A 39 6.02 -7.49 21.15
C ALA A 39 4.81 -7.75 22.05
N LYS A 40 3.59 -7.67 21.50
CA LYS A 40 2.32 -7.84 22.21
C LYS A 40 1.35 -8.67 21.37
N PRO A 41 0.51 -9.52 21.97
CA PRO A 41 -0.56 -10.20 21.24
C PRO A 41 -1.46 -9.22 20.48
N LEU A 42 -1.92 -9.63 19.30
CA LEU A 42 -2.89 -8.86 18.50
C LEU A 42 -4.16 -8.52 19.29
N SER A 43 -4.66 -9.47 20.10
CA SER A 43 -5.84 -9.30 20.96
C SER A 43 -5.69 -8.18 21.99
N GLU A 44 -4.47 -7.76 22.28
CA GLU A 44 -4.19 -6.70 23.23
C GLU A 44 -3.60 -5.43 22.57
N SER A 45 -3.40 -5.44 21.26
CA SER A 45 -2.88 -4.31 20.50
C SER A 45 -3.98 -3.26 20.30
N LYS A 46 -3.60 -1.98 20.31
CA LYS A 46 -4.52 -0.87 20.00
C LYS A 46 -4.34 -0.49 18.54
N LEU A 47 -5.44 -0.23 17.84
CA LEU A 47 -5.38 0.37 16.51
C LEU A 47 -4.97 1.84 16.65
N GLY A 48 -3.89 2.23 15.96
CA GLY A 48 -3.56 3.65 15.75
C GLY A 48 -4.50 4.23 14.70
N LEU A 49 -5.02 5.42 14.98
CA LEU A 49 -5.89 6.22 14.09
C LEU A 49 -5.17 7.52 13.73
#